data_AF-A0A2N5JLZ7-F1
#
_entry.id   AF-A0A2N5JLZ7-F1
#
_cell.length_a   1.000
_cell.length_b   1.000
_cell.length_c   1.000
_cell.angle_alpha   90.00
_cell.angle_beta   90.00
_cell.angle_gamma   90.00
#
_symmetry.space_group_name_H-M   'P 1'
#
loop_
_entity.id
_entity.type
_entity.pdbx_description
1 polymer ?
#
loop_
_entity_poly.entity_id
_entity_poly.type
_entity_poly.pdbx_seq_one_letter_code
_entity_poly.pdbx_strand_id
1 'polypeptide(L)'
;MNGWHVIGWVLGSIVAILLVVGGGATAAVQATASPPALELARVPSAAIHRAASVPLAGGNLHLADATPRSLAAGDLTNTGRTALIAGYATPTGGALGIWHARASGDFIAPTQLLPLPTVPDFLTLADVNHDGWLDLVLATQHHPELHWLPGSAAGFGATHVVPLAAGVTALYSADWQQPDGNRDLFVGIADTAGQHAELLLFAHPQRAFTTPPHTLALPAPVVAFVAGAFTAPQHTDLAIAAGRELLLLRALDAPLQRLYLHTTPTALAVGSFLSAGGYDLAIAGSDQTLRLLDPRTGKQQVYATPAAITALQRVRLSGLAHDELLLHTPEQAAVLLTNGATPALAATGMALPAASPASLALHLNHDALSDLVWLDPETRLPHMQPSRPARTFTVNVAEDQDNGSCTAVACSLRDAITAANRTTGMATIAFNLEPTATRLVLTSTLPLITQPVLIDGTTQPGYTNVPVIELDGSNITRISRREATQHALVLATSGSSVRGLRITGFPGSALVVQGGDTIIQGCEIGLAADGIQPAGNLGDGILIENAPRTVIGGTAPEQRNVIAFQRGAGIRLQGSGTSG
;
A
#
# COMPACT_ATOMS: atom_id res chain seq x y z
N MET A 1 33.09 -27.07 29.57
CA MET A 1 32.28 -26.66 30.74
C MET A 1 31.60 -25.37 30.34
N ASN A 2 30.45 -25.46 29.68
CA ASN A 2 29.72 -24.29 29.16
C ASN A 2 28.57 -24.02 30.13
N GLY A 3 28.67 -22.92 30.88
CA GLY A 3 27.66 -22.48 31.83
C GLY A 3 26.44 -21.95 31.07
N TRP A 4 25.29 -22.57 31.30
CA TRP A 4 23.99 -22.04 30.95
C TRP A 4 23.60 -21.05 32.05
N HIS A 5 23.41 -19.77 31.71
CA HIS A 5 22.84 -18.80 32.64
C HIS A 5 21.41 -18.46 32.21
N VAL A 6 20.45 -19.09 32.87
CA VAL A 6 19.03 -18.68 32.85
C VAL A 6 18.86 -17.63 33.95
N ILE A 7 18.57 -16.39 33.57
CA ILE A 7 18.19 -15.33 34.54
C ILE A 7 16.69 -15.11 34.38
N GLY A 8 15.90 -15.69 35.27
CA GLY A 8 14.46 -15.45 35.36
C GLY A 8 14.14 -14.54 36.55
N TRP A 9 13.38 -13.47 36.31
CA TRP A 9 12.66 -12.74 37.36
C TRP A 9 11.18 -13.02 37.22
N VAL A 10 10.51 -13.38 38.31
CA VAL A 10 9.07 -13.62 38.37
C VAL A 10 8.40 -12.46 39.09
N LEU A 11 7.65 -11.64 38.36
CA LEU A 11 6.56 -10.82 38.89
C LEU A 11 5.46 -10.73 37.81
N GLY A 12 4.36 -11.47 37.97
CA GLY A 12 3.10 -11.31 37.23
C GLY A 12 3.08 -11.79 35.76
N SER A 13 2.51 -12.98 35.55
CA SER A 13 1.88 -13.51 34.31
C SER A 13 2.53 -13.29 32.93
N ILE A 14 3.84 -13.10 32.80
CA ILE A 14 4.54 -13.11 31.49
C ILE A 14 5.89 -13.83 31.62
N VAL A 15 6.12 -14.84 30.78
CA VAL A 15 7.42 -15.52 30.65
C VAL A 15 8.20 -14.83 29.53
N ALA A 16 9.31 -14.17 29.86
CA ALA A 16 10.27 -13.65 28.90
C ALA A 16 11.49 -14.58 28.84
N ILE A 17 11.87 -15.05 27.66
CA ILE A 17 13.12 -15.79 27.44
C ILE A 17 13.97 -15.00 26.44
N LEU A 18 15.10 -14.46 26.91
CA LEU A 18 16.13 -13.88 26.05
C LEU A 18 17.09 -15.02 25.67
N LEU A 19 17.11 -15.42 24.40
CA LEU A 19 18.04 -16.42 23.89
C LEU A 19 19.14 -15.70 23.10
N VAL A 20 20.34 -15.65 23.67
CA VAL A 20 21.54 -15.15 22.99
C VAL A 20 22.26 -16.36 22.40
N VAL A 21 22.15 -16.56 21.09
CA VAL A 21 22.99 -17.52 20.33
C VAL A 21 23.93 -16.70 19.45
N GLY A 22 25.22 -17.05 19.43
CA GLY A 22 26.29 -16.27 18.82
C GLY A 22 26.07 -15.99 17.33
N GLY A 23 26.34 -14.74 16.92
CA GLY A 23 26.32 -14.30 15.52
C GLY A 23 25.09 -13.50 15.09
N GLY A 24 24.52 -12.68 15.97
CA GLY A 24 23.39 -11.79 15.69
C GLY A 24 22.37 -11.86 16.83
N ALA A 25 22.12 -10.75 17.52
CA ALA A 25 21.16 -10.75 18.63
C ALA A 25 19.75 -11.04 18.09
N THR A 26 19.22 -12.22 18.43
CA THR A 26 17.83 -12.59 18.22
C THR A 26 16.99 -12.03 19.36
N ALA A 27 16.04 -11.16 19.05
CA ALA A 27 15.07 -10.68 20.02
C ALA A 27 13.76 -11.49 19.89
N ALA A 28 13.15 -11.85 21.02
CA ALA A 28 11.79 -12.38 21.00
C ALA A 28 10.82 -11.23 20.69
N VAL A 29 9.82 -11.49 19.84
CA VAL A 29 8.74 -10.51 19.68
C VAL A 29 7.90 -10.48 20.95
N GLN A 30 7.77 -9.31 21.57
CA GLN A 30 7.04 -9.15 22.82
C GLN A 30 5.63 -8.60 22.54
N ALA A 31 4.62 -9.17 23.19
CA ALA A 31 3.32 -8.52 23.30
C ALA A 31 3.47 -7.31 24.22
N THR A 32 3.15 -6.10 23.74
CA THR A 32 3.22 -4.89 24.58
C THR A 32 1.83 -4.51 25.09
N ALA A 33 1.77 -3.97 26.31
CA ALA A 33 0.52 -3.54 26.93
C ALA A 33 -0.02 -2.21 26.38
N SER A 34 0.78 -1.48 25.59
CA SER A 34 0.41 -0.17 25.01
C SER A 34 1.15 0.08 23.69
N PRO A 35 0.91 -0.72 22.64
CA PRO A 35 1.37 -0.38 21.29
C PRO A 35 0.75 0.95 20.85
N PRO A 36 1.40 1.73 19.96
CA PRO A 36 0.75 2.86 19.29
C PRO A 36 -0.57 2.39 18.68
N ALA A 37 -1.59 3.24 18.78
CA ALA A 37 -2.94 2.90 18.38
C ALA A 37 -2.98 2.58 16.87
N LEU A 38 -3.37 1.35 16.54
CA LEU A 38 -3.75 1.00 15.17
C LEU A 38 -5.02 1.75 14.81
N GLU A 39 -5.00 2.40 13.66
CA GLU A 39 -6.06 3.30 13.20
C GLU A 39 -7.02 2.57 12.29
N LEU A 40 -7.66 1.53 12.81
CA LEU A 40 -8.67 0.77 12.09
C LEU A 40 -10.06 1.02 12.66
N ALA A 41 -11.04 1.22 11.79
CA ALA A 41 -12.42 1.31 12.22
C ALA A 41 -12.87 -0.01 12.89
N ARG A 42 -13.60 0.07 14.00
CA ARG A 42 -14.42 -1.05 14.46
C ARG A 42 -15.54 -1.23 13.44
N VAL A 43 -15.51 -2.33 12.70
CA VAL A 43 -16.59 -2.67 11.76
C VAL A 43 -17.69 -3.35 12.59
N PRO A 44 -18.88 -2.73 12.77
CA PRO A 44 -20.05 -3.54 13.12
C PRO A 44 -20.24 -4.53 11.98
N SER A 45 -20.52 -5.80 12.29
CA SER A 45 -20.59 -6.94 11.36
C SER A 45 -21.53 -6.77 10.15
N ALA A 46 -22.17 -5.62 9.97
CA ALA A 46 -23.15 -5.32 8.97
C ALA A 46 -22.58 -4.44 7.84
N ALA A 47 -22.05 -5.05 6.78
CA ALA A 47 -22.03 -4.39 5.47
C ALA A 47 -22.05 -5.33 4.25
N ILE A 48 -21.91 -6.65 4.41
CA ILE A 48 -21.87 -7.58 3.25
C ILE A 48 -22.72 -8.83 3.52
N HIS A 49 -23.89 -8.66 4.13
CA HIS A 49 -24.79 -9.80 4.41
C HIS A 49 -25.72 -10.18 3.24
N ARG A 50 -25.69 -9.46 2.11
CA ARG A 50 -26.62 -9.75 0.98
C ARG A 50 -26.07 -10.67 -0.11
N ALA A 51 -24.81 -11.08 -0.05
CA ALA A 51 -24.19 -11.88 -1.13
C ALA A 51 -24.20 -13.40 -0.90
N ALA A 52 -24.76 -13.90 0.20
CA ALA A 52 -24.85 -15.35 0.48
C ALA A 52 -25.67 -16.16 -0.57
N SER A 53 -26.34 -15.50 -1.50
CA SER A 53 -27.13 -16.13 -2.57
C SER A 53 -26.67 -15.76 -3.99
N VAL A 54 -25.45 -15.25 -4.17
CA VAL A 54 -24.93 -14.97 -5.53
C VAL A 54 -24.75 -16.30 -6.28
N PRO A 55 -25.51 -16.55 -7.36
CA PRO A 55 -25.38 -17.76 -8.15
C PRO A 55 -24.20 -17.67 -9.12
N LEU A 56 -23.66 -18.81 -9.52
CA LEU A 56 -22.77 -18.89 -10.69
C LEU A 56 -23.55 -18.67 -11.99
N ALA A 57 -22.93 -17.99 -12.96
CA ALA A 57 -23.50 -17.83 -14.29
C ALA A 57 -23.77 -19.22 -14.92
N GLY A 58 -25.05 -19.58 -15.07
CA GLY A 58 -25.48 -20.79 -15.78
C GLY A 58 -25.68 -22.08 -14.95
N GLY A 59 -25.75 -22.02 -13.61
CA GLY A 59 -25.98 -23.23 -12.79
C GLY A 59 -26.55 -22.97 -11.38
N ASN A 60 -26.83 -24.06 -10.65
CA ASN A 60 -27.35 -24.06 -9.26
C ASN A 60 -26.26 -23.94 -8.18
N LEU A 61 -25.02 -23.60 -8.55
CA LEU A 61 -23.90 -23.60 -7.61
C LEU A 61 -23.80 -22.25 -6.91
N HIS A 62 -23.85 -22.27 -5.58
CA HIS A 62 -23.87 -21.08 -4.73
C HIS A 62 -22.51 -20.84 -4.09
N LEU A 63 -22.23 -19.59 -3.73
CA LEU A 63 -21.01 -19.23 -2.98
C LEU A 63 -20.85 -20.06 -1.68
N ALA A 64 -21.96 -20.53 -1.10
CA ALA A 64 -21.96 -21.43 0.05
C ALA A 64 -21.20 -22.75 -0.19
N ASP A 65 -21.17 -23.24 -1.42
CA ASP A 65 -20.49 -24.48 -1.82
C ASP A 65 -19.03 -24.24 -2.25
N ALA A 66 -18.58 -22.99 -2.24
CA ALA A 66 -17.27 -22.57 -2.72
C ALA A 66 -16.31 -22.33 -1.55
N THR A 67 -15.01 -22.56 -1.78
CA THR A 67 -13.96 -22.26 -0.81
C THR A 67 -13.09 -21.10 -1.31
N PRO A 68 -12.85 -20.04 -0.52
CA PRO A 68 -12.06 -18.91 -0.98
C PRO A 68 -10.58 -19.33 -1.09
N ARG A 69 -9.88 -18.84 -2.12
CA ARG A 69 -8.49 -19.24 -2.42
C ARG A 69 -7.54 -18.07 -2.54
N SER A 70 -7.92 -17.05 -3.31
CA SER A 70 -7.03 -15.95 -3.69
C SER A 70 -7.79 -14.63 -3.79
N LEU A 71 -7.07 -13.52 -3.62
CA LEU A 71 -7.63 -12.17 -3.69
C LEU A 71 -6.65 -11.26 -4.45
N ALA A 72 -7.15 -10.45 -5.38
CA ALA A 72 -6.39 -9.39 -6.01
C ALA A 72 -7.23 -8.11 -6.13
N ALA A 73 -6.56 -7.01 -6.47
CA ALA A 73 -7.20 -5.72 -6.66
C ALA A 73 -6.55 -4.97 -7.83
N GLY A 74 -7.35 -4.23 -8.58
CA GLY A 74 -6.89 -3.41 -9.70
C GLY A 74 -8.03 -2.63 -10.37
N ASP A 75 -7.70 -1.59 -11.14
CA ASP A 75 -8.66 -0.80 -11.90
C ASP A 75 -9.03 -1.50 -13.21
N LEU A 76 -10.08 -2.32 -13.18
CA LEU A 76 -10.51 -3.13 -14.33
C LEU A 76 -11.25 -2.32 -15.40
N THR A 77 -11.69 -1.11 -15.06
CA THR A 77 -12.55 -0.29 -15.92
C THR A 77 -11.86 0.95 -16.45
N ASN A 78 -10.56 1.14 -16.17
CA ASN A 78 -9.81 2.35 -16.50
C ASN A 78 -10.50 3.63 -16.02
N THR A 79 -11.16 3.53 -14.86
CA THR A 79 -11.88 4.63 -14.22
C THR A 79 -11.10 5.25 -13.08
N GLY A 80 -9.95 4.66 -12.76
CA GLY A 80 -9.12 4.88 -11.59
C GLY A 80 -9.68 4.41 -10.28
N ARG A 81 -10.66 3.50 -10.33
CA ARG A 81 -11.25 2.91 -9.14
C ARG A 81 -10.87 1.45 -9.07
N THR A 82 -10.21 1.09 -7.99
CA THR A 82 -9.80 -0.28 -7.70
C THR A 82 -11.02 -1.18 -7.50
N ALA A 83 -11.14 -2.23 -8.30
CA ALA A 83 -12.05 -3.34 -8.05
C ALA A 83 -11.34 -4.43 -7.25
N LEU A 84 -12.11 -5.22 -6.50
CA LEU A 84 -11.65 -6.42 -5.80
C LEU A 84 -12.03 -7.65 -6.61
N ILE A 85 -11.13 -8.61 -6.68
CA ILE A 85 -11.35 -9.88 -7.36
C ILE A 85 -11.04 -11.01 -6.38
N ALA A 86 -12.02 -11.88 -6.15
CA ALA A 86 -11.86 -13.07 -5.30
C ALA A 86 -11.95 -14.34 -6.13
N GLY A 87 -10.97 -15.21 -5.97
CA GLY A 87 -10.94 -16.55 -6.54
C GLY A 87 -11.45 -17.60 -5.55
N TYR A 88 -12.27 -18.52 -6.05
CA TYR A 88 -12.86 -19.60 -5.28
C TYR A 88 -12.61 -20.96 -5.94
N ALA A 89 -12.39 -21.99 -5.13
CA ALA A 89 -12.52 -23.36 -5.58
C ALA A 89 -13.99 -23.80 -5.47
N THR A 90 -14.43 -24.60 -6.43
CA THR A 90 -15.78 -25.17 -6.50
C THR A 90 -15.65 -26.67 -6.79
N PRO A 91 -16.71 -27.46 -6.56
CA PRO A 91 -16.70 -28.89 -6.89
C PRO A 91 -16.36 -29.23 -8.36
N THR A 92 -16.56 -28.29 -9.28
CA THR A 92 -16.41 -28.52 -10.74
C THR A 92 -15.26 -27.72 -11.37
N GLY A 93 -14.43 -27.05 -10.57
CA GLY A 93 -13.39 -26.13 -11.08
C GLY A 93 -13.25 -24.92 -10.17
N GLY A 94 -13.21 -23.71 -10.74
CA GLY A 94 -13.12 -22.48 -9.97
C GLY A 94 -14.27 -21.50 -10.25
N ALA A 95 -14.27 -20.41 -9.49
CA ALA A 95 -15.16 -19.28 -9.70
C ALA A 95 -14.46 -17.97 -9.35
N LEU A 96 -14.91 -16.89 -9.97
CA LEU A 96 -14.44 -15.53 -9.75
C LEU A 96 -15.59 -14.65 -9.29
N GLY A 97 -15.41 -13.95 -8.18
CA GLY A 97 -16.25 -12.81 -7.79
C GLY A 97 -15.53 -11.50 -8.10
N ILE A 98 -16.23 -10.51 -8.64
CA ILE A 98 -15.69 -9.18 -8.93
C ILE A 98 -16.56 -8.14 -8.22
N TRP A 99 -15.95 -7.34 -7.36
CA TRP A 99 -16.59 -6.24 -6.66
C TRP A 99 -16.03 -4.93 -7.18
N HIS A 100 -16.86 -4.11 -7.82
CA HIS A 100 -16.45 -2.80 -8.31
C HIS A 100 -16.63 -1.72 -7.24
N ALA A 101 -15.65 -0.85 -7.07
CA ALA A 101 -15.78 0.30 -6.18
C ALA A 101 -16.73 1.36 -6.76
N ARG A 102 -17.58 1.93 -5.91
CA ARG A 102 -18.39 3.13 -6.18
C ARG A 102 -17.55 4.38 -5.97
N ALA A 103 -18.09 5.52 -6.40
CA ALA A 103 -17.56 6.84 -6.06
C ALA A 103 -17.51 7.10 -4.55
N SER A 104 -18.39 6.47 -3.77
CA SER A 104 -18.43 6.59 -2.32
C SER A 104 -17.34 5.80 -1.60
N GLY A 105 -16.54 4.98 -2.31
CA GLY A 105 -15.59 4.04 -1.72
C GLY A 105 -16.19 2.68 -1.34
N ASP A 106 -17.53 2.57 -1.29
CA ASP A 106 -18.19 1.28 -1.07
C ASP A 106 -18.14 0.39 -2.31
N PHE A 107 -18.18 -0.92 -2.11
CA PHE A 107 -18.13 -1.88 -3.21
C PHE A 107 -19.51 -2.41 -3.60
N ILE A 108 -19.71 -2.58 -4.90
CA ILE A 108 -20.87 -3.24 -5.47
C ILE A 108 -20.60 -4.74 -5.51
N ALA A 109 -21.39 -5.52 -4.77
CA ALA A 109 -21.30 -6.97 -4.83
C ALA A 109 -21.64 -7.50 -6.24
N PRO A 110 -20.95 -8.55 -6.72
CA PRO A 110 -21.28 -9.17 -7.99
C PRO A 110 -22.71 -9.73 -7.96
N THR A 111 -23.42 -9.57 -9.06
CA THR A 111 -24.75 -10.19 -9.25
C THR A 111 -24.67 -11.66 -9.63
N GLN A 112 -23.54 -12.10 -10.18
CA GLN A 112 -23.21 -13.49 -10.47
C GLN A 112 -21.70 -13.72 -10.35
N LEU A 113 -21.30 -14.95 -10.07
CA LEU A 113 -19.90 -15.36 -10.18
C LEU A 113 -19.58 -15.79 -11.62
N LEU A 114 -18.37 -15.50 -12.07
CA LEU A 114 -17.84 -15.97 -13.35
C LEU A 114 -17.21 -17.36 -13.15
N PRO A 115 -17.68 -18.42 -13.82
CA PRO A 115 -17.08 -19.74 -13.72
C PRO A 115 -15.66 -19.75 -14.30
N LEU A 116 -14.77 -20.51 -13.68
CA LEU A 116 -13.40 -20.73 -14.15
C LEU A 116 -13.17 -22.22 -14.43
N PRO A 117 -12.38 -22.56 -15.46
CA PRO A 117 -12.09 -23.95 -15.79
C PRO A 117 -11.26 -24.67 -14.72
N THR A 118 -10.55 -23.91 -13.88
CA THR A 118 -9.68 -24.44 -12.84
C THR A 118 -9.75 -23.63 -11.54
N VAL A 119 -9.21 -24.20 -10.46
CA VAL A 119 -9.13 -23.55 -9.15
C VAL A 119 -8.06 -22.45 -9.18
N PRO A 120 -8.40 -21.18 -8.88
CA PRO A 120 -7.46 -20.07 -8.88
C PRO A 120 -6.68 -20.01 -7.56
N ASP A 121 -5.74 -20.93 -7.35
CA ASP A 121 -4.83 -20.87 -6.19
C ASP A 121 -3.91 -19.66 -6.25
N PHE A 122 -3.49 -19.30 -7.47
CA PHE A 122 -2.79 -18.06 -7.76
C PHE A 122 -3.63 -17.19 -8.69
N LEU A 123 -3.61 -15.88 -8.43
CA LEU A 123 -4.36 -14.89 -9.18
C LEU A 123 -3.59 -13.56 -9.18
N THR A 124 -3.36 -12.99 -10.37
CA THR A 124 -2.76 -11.66 -10.51
C THR A 124 -3.36 -10.87 -11.67
N LEU A 125 -3.13 -9.56 -11.66
CA LEU A 125 -3.55 -8.62 -12.69
C LEU A 125 -2.35 -7.91 -13.32
N ALA A 126 -2.26 -7.98 -14.65
CA ALA A 126 -1.26 -7.30 -15.45
C ALA A 126 -1.79 -7.08 -16.87
N ASP A 127 -1.42 -5.98 -17.52
CA ASP A 127 -1.67 -5.80 -18.95
C ASP A 127 -0.63 -6.61 -19.74
N VAL A 128 -0.90 -7.90 -19.94
CA VAL A 128 0.10 -8.82 -20.51
C VAL A 128 0.14 -8.79 -22.04
N ASN A 129 -0.92 -8.26 -22.66
CA ASN A 129 -1.04 -8.11 -24.11
C ASN A 129 -0.73 -6.68 -24.62
N HIS A 130 -0.50 -5.74 -23.69
CA HIS A 130 -0.21 -4.32 -23.92
C HIS A 130 -1.34 -3.60 -24.68
N ASP A 131 -2.58 -3.82 -24.27
CA ASP A 131 -3.78 -3.16 -24.84
C ASP A 131 -4.34 -2.03 -23.96
N GLY A 132 -3.72 -1.77 -22.82
CA GLY A 132 -4.10 -0.75 -21.85
C GLY A 132 -5.17 -1.19 -20.85
N TRP A 133 -5.59 -2.46 -20.87
CA TRP A 133 -6.50 -3.03 -19.88
C TRP A 133 -5.78 -4.06 -19.02
N LEU A 134 -6.13 -4.10 -17.73
CA LEU A 134 -5.62 -5.17 -16.87
C LEU A 134 -6.24 -6.51 -17.28
N ASP A 135 -5.38 -7.46 -17.65
CA ASP A 135 -5.77 -8.84 -17.87
C ASP A 135 -5.73 -9.64 -16.57
N LEU A 136 -6.49 -10.73 -16.53
CA LEU A 136 -6.45 -11.69 -15.44
C LEU A 136 -5.56 -12.88 -15.81
N VAL A 137 -4.59 -13.18 -14.96
CA VAL A 137 -3.77 -14.40 -15.06
C VAL A 137 -3.97 -15.23 -13.81
N LEU A 138 -4.30 -16.50 -13.98
CA LEU A 138 -4.60 -17.43 -12.90
C LEU A 138 -3.95 -18.80 -13.11
N ALA A 139 -3.65 -19.49 -12.01
CA ALA A 139 -3.04 -20.80 -12.03
C ALA A 139 -3.52 -21.64 -10.85
N THR A 140 -3.52 -22.96 -11.06
CA THR A 140 -3.67 -23.95 -10.00
C THR A 140 -2.30 -24.39 -9.54
N GLN A 141 -2.12 -24.51 -8.23
CA GLN A 141 -0.84 -24.85 -7.65
C GLN A 141 -0.39 -26.24 -8.14
N HIS A 142 0.86 -26.34 -8.57
CA HIS A 142 1.50 -27.53 -9.14
C HIS A 142 0.89 -28.05 -10.45
N HIS A 143 -0.02 -27.33 -11.08
CA HIS A 143 -0.55 -27.68 -12.40
C HIS A 143 0.28 -27.00 -13.51
N PRO A 144 0.59 -27.67 -14.64
CA PRO A 144 1.46 -27.15 -15.68
C PRO A 144 0.75 -26.25 -16.70
N GLU A 145 -0.18 -25.40 -16.23
CA GLU A 145 -0.97 -24.52 -17.09
C GLU A 145 -1.20 -23.17 -16.40
N LEU A 146 -1.08 -22.09 -17.19
CA LEU A 146 -1.65 -20.79 -16.84
C LEU A 146 -2.94 -20.61 -17.62
N HIS A 147 -3.87 -19.89 -17.01
CA HIS A 147 -5.07 -19.42 -17.68
C HIS A 147 -5.03 -17.89 -17.73
N TRP A 148 -5.22 -17.35 -18.92
CA TRP A 148 -5.22 -15.91 -19.18
C TRP A 148 -6.58 -15.49 -19.74
N LEU A 149 -7.18 -14.47 -19.14
CA LEU A 149 -8.42 -13.86 -19.62
C LEU A 149 -8.13 -12.39 -19.95
N PRO A 150 -8.19 -11.99 -21.24
CA PRO A 150 -7.96 -10.62 -21.66
C PRO A 150 -8.96 -9.66 -21.01
N GLY A 151 -8.49 -8.52 -20.51
CA GLY A 151 -9.29 -7.42 -20.02
C GLY A 151 -9.90 -6.61 -21.16
N SER A 152 -11.02 -5.94 -20.88
CA SER A 152 -11.63 -4.99 -21.81
C SER A 152 -12.62 -4.11 -21.07
N ALA A 153 -13.16 -3.09 -21.75
CA ALA A 153 -14.28 -2.30 -21.24
C ALA A 153 -15.54 -3.13 -20.91
N ALA A 154 -15.68 -4.33 -21.51
CA ALA A 154 -16.80 -5.24 -21.25
C ALA A 154 -16.51 -6.24 -20.09
N GLY A 155 -15.34 -6.15 -19.46
CA GLY A 155 -14.83 -7.13 -18.51
C GLY A 155 -13.90 -8.15 -19.17
N PHE A 156 -13.73 -9.29 -18.51
CA PHE A 156 -12.82 -10.34 -18.98
C PHE A 156 -13.38 -11.14 -20.16
N GLY A 157 -12.54 -11.36 -21.16
CA GLY A 157 -12.82 -12.17 -22.33
C GLY A 157 -12.75 -13.68 -22.07
N ALA A 158 -12.69 -14.44 -23.16
CA ALA A 158 -12.58 -15.90 -23.09
C ALA A 158 -11.26 -16.35 -22.45
N THR A 159 -11.30 -17.48 -21.75
CA THR A 159 -10.10 -18.07 -21.16
C THR A 159 -9.20 -18.71 -22.21
N HIS A 160 -7.94 -18.28 -22.24
CA HIS A 160 -6.85 -18.88 -22.99
C HIS A 160 -6.01 -19.77 -22.06
N VAL A 161 -5.69 -20.98 -22.50
CA VAL A 161 -4.80 -21.90 -21.78
C VAL A 161 -3.39 -21.74 -22.33
N VAL A 162 -2.42 -21.51 -21.45
CA VAL A 162 -1.01 -21.39 -21.76
C VAL A 162 -0.29 -22.60 -21.13
N PRO A 163 0.12 -23.59 -21.93
CA PRO A 163 0.80 -24.77 -21.41
C PRO A 163 2.21 -24.41 -20.93
N LEU A 164 2.63 -25.03 -19.83
CA LEU A 164 3.95 -24.86 -19.22
C LEU A 164 4.71 -26.19 -19.19
N ALA A 165 6.03 -26.10 -19.07
CA ALA A 165 6.89 -27.28 -18.99
C ALA A 165 6.77 -28.03 -17.65
N ALA A 166 6.33 -27.35 -16.58
CA ALA A 166 6.21 -27.91 -15.24
C ALA A 166 5.15 -27.16 -14.42
N GLY A 167 4.84 -27.66 -13.22
CA GLY A 167 3.76 -27.14 -12.39
C GLY A 167 4.07 -25.76 -11.80
N VAL A 168 3.07 -24.88 -11.74
CA VAL A 168 3.22 -23.52 -11.18
C VAL A 168 3.41 -23.58 -9.66
N THR A 169 4.45 -22.92 -9.13
CA THR A 169 4.74 -22.84 -7.69
C THR A 169 4.55 -21.45 -7.12
N ALA A 170 4.63 -20.42 -7.96
CA ALA A 170 4.36 -19.03 -7.58
C ALA A 170 4.00 -18.20 -8.81
N LEU A 171 3.17 -17.17 -8.62
CA LEU A 171 2.75 -16.23 -9.66
C LEU A 171 2.78 -14.82 -9.07
N TYR A 172 3.35 -13.88 -9.79
CA TYR A 172 3.46 -12.50 -9.34
C TYR A 172 3.49 -11.54 -10.53
N SER A 173 2.98 -10.32 -10.33
CA SER A 173 3.14 -9.25 -11.30
C SER A 173 3.59 -7.98 -10.62
N ALA A 174 4.56 -7.29 -11.22
CA ALA A 174 5.05 -6.01 -10.74
C ALA A 174 5.65 -5.22 -11.89
N ASP A 175 5.68 -3.90 -11.71
CA ASP A 175 6.36 -2.97 -12.60
C ASP A 175 7.87 -3.01 -12.30
N TRP A 176 8.63 -3.75 -13.11
CA TRP A 176 10.02 -4.13 -12.84
C TRP A 176 11.01 -3.41 -13.77
N GLN A 177 12.22 -3.17 -13.28
CA GLN A 177 13.27 -2.30 -13.85
C GLN A 177 12.93 -0.82 -13.94
N GLN A 178 11.92 -0.46 -14.73
CA GLN A 178 11.53 0.93 -14.97
C GLN A 178 10.06 1.07 -14.62
N PRO A 179 9.70 1.82 -13.57
CA PRO A 179 8.31 2.02 -13.17
C PRO A 179 7.56 2.86 -14.21
N ASP A 180 7.14 2.22 -15.30
CA ASP A 180 6.48 2.84 -16.46
C ASP A 180 4.95 2.65 -16.44
N GLY A 181 4.43 1.98 -15.41
CA GLY A 181 3.03 1.65 -15.21
C GLY A 181 2.63 0.29 -15.79
N ASN A 182 3.51 -0.39 -16.54
CA ASN A 182 3.25 -1.70 -17.11
C ASN A 182 3.78 -2.79 -16.19
N ARG A 183 2.92 -3.72 -15.80
CA ARG A 183 3.31 -4.82 -14.93
C ARG A 183 3.87 -5.97 -15.73
N ASP A 184 5.07 -6.39 -15.40
CA ASP A 184 5.67 -7.63 -15.88
C ASP A 184 5.09 -8.84 -15.15
N LEU A 185 5.11 -10.01 -15.79
CA LEU A 185 4.61 -11.27 -15.23
C LEU A 185 5.76 -12.23 -14.90
N PHE A 186 5.78 -12.71 -13.65
CA PHE A 186 6.76 -13.65 -13.10
C PHE A 186 6.07 -14.94 -12.71
N VAL A 187 6.56 -16.07 -13.23
CA VAL A 187 5.99 -17.40 -12.98
C VAL A 187 7.08 -18.35 -12.52
N GLY A 188 7.01 -18.82 -11.28
CA GLY A 188 7.84 -19.91 -10.79
C GLY A 188 7.24 -21.24 -11.22
N ILE A 189 8.02 -22.10 -11.86
CA ILE A 189 7.61 -23.47 -12.22
C ILE A 189 8.59 -24.47 -11.63
N ALA A 190 8.10 -25.66 -11.28
CA ALA A 190 8.96 -26.77 -10.89
C ALA A 190 8.36 -28.14 -11.22
N ASP A 191 9.23 -29.12 -11.43
CA ASP A 191 8.82 -30.52 -11.52
C ASP A 191 8.26 -31.03 -10.19
N THR A 192 7.56 -32.16 -10.22
CA THR A 192 6.93 -32.74 -9.01
C THR A 192 7.92 -33.10 -7.91
N ALA A 193 9.19 -33.34 -8.26
CA ALA A 193 10.25 -33.64 -7.30
C ALA A 193 10.96 -32.37 -6.76
N GLY A 194 10.66 -31.20 -7.33
CA GLY A 194 11.30 -29.92 -6.99
C GLY A 194 12.80 -29.87 -7.32
N GLN A 195 13.30 -30.76 -8.17
CA GLN A 195 14.71 -30.84 -8.57
C GLN A 195 15.03 -29.91 -9.74
N HIS A 196 14.03 -29.60 -10.56
CA HIS A 196 14.14 -28.69 -11.69
C HIS A 196 13.14 -27.56 -11.50
N ALA A 197 13.65 -26.39 -11.11
CA ALA A 197 12.86 -25.19 -10.89
C ALA A 197 13.36 -24.04 -11.77
N GLU A 198 12.42 -23.27 -12.30
CA GLU A 198 12.70 -22.17 -13.22
C GLU A 198 11.79 -20.97 -12.93
N LEU A 199 12.30 -19.77 -13.20
CA LEU A 199 11.50 -18.56 -13.36
C LEU A 199 11.25 -18.35 -14.85
N LEU A 200 9.97 -18.21 -15.21
CA LEU A 200 9.55 -17.66 -16.49
C LEU A 200 9.22 -16.18 -16.30
N LEU A 201 9.86 -15.33 -17.11
CA LEU A 201 9.67 -13.89 -17.10
C LEU A 201 9.09 -13.43 -18.43
N PHE A 202 7.89 -12.84 -18.36
CA PHE A 202 7.28 -12.11 -19.46
C PHE A 202 7.38 -10.62 -19.14
N ALA A 203 8.42 -9.96 -19.67
CA ALA A 203 8.71 -8.56 -19.42
C ALA A 203 8.34 -7.67 -20.62
N HIS A 204 7.90 -6.44 -20.36
CA HIS A 204 7.73 -5.40 -21.38
C HIS A 204 9.05 -5.16 -22.16
N PRO A 205 9.01 -4.91 -23.50
CA PRO A 205 7.84 -4.72 -24.36
C PRO A 205 7.30 -6.02 -24.98
N GLN A 206 7.69 -7.19 -24.46
CA GLN A 206 7.25 -8.45 -25.03
C GLN A 206 5.79 -8.69 -24.68
N ARG A 207 4.97 -8.98 -25.69
CA ARG A 207 3.58 -9.42 -25.47
C ARG A 207 3.63 -10.84 -24.92
N ALA A 208 3.19 -11.01 -23.68
CA ALA A 208 3.21 -12.30 -23.03
C ALA A 208 2.48 -13.34 -23.89
N PHE A 209 2.92 -14.59 -23.80
CA PHE A 209 2.32 -15.75 -24.47
C PHE A 209 2.39 -15.77 -26.01
N THR A 210 2.82 -14.67 -26.66
CA THR A 210 3.12 -14.64 -28.10
C THR A 210 4.60 -14.76 -28.41
N THR A 211 5.45 -14.39 -27.44
CA THR A 211 6.89 -14.60 -27.47
C THR A 211 7.30 -15.57 -26.36
N PRO A 212 8.33 -16.42 -26.58
CA PRO A 212 8.90 -17.23 -25.51
C PRO A 212 9.33 -16.35 -24.33
N PRO A 213 9.06 -16.75 -23.07
CA PRO A 213 9.54 -16.02 -21.92
C PRO A 213 11.05 -16.14 -21.77
N HIS A 214 11.64 -15.20 -21.04
CA HIS A 214 13.00 -15.40 -20.52
C HIS A 214 12.96 -16.43 -19.40
N THR A 215 13.86 -17.40 -19.45
CA THR A 215 13.93 -18.50 -18.48
C THR A 215 15.17 -18.40 -17.63
N LEU A 216 15.03 -18.49 -16.32
CA LEU A 216 16.14 -18.50 -15.36
C LEU A 216 16.05 -19.76 -14.49
N ALA A 217 17.09 -20.59 -14.52
CA ALA A 217 17.18 -21.75 -13.65
C ALA A 217 17.34 -21.33 -12.17
N LEU A 218 16.59 -21.98 -11.29
CA LEU A 218 16.54 -21.68 -9.87
C LEU A 218 17.04 -22.87 -9.04
N PRO A 219 17.59 -22.62 -7.83
CA PRO A 219 18.12 -23.68 -6.98
C PRO A 219 17.03 -24.58 -6.37
N ALA A 220 15.78 -24.14 -6.36
CA ALA A 220 14.63 -24.81 -5.78
C ALA A 220 13.32 -24.15 -6.24
N PRO A 221 12.15 -24.78 -6.02
CA PRO A 221 10.85 -24.18 -6.27
C PRO A 221 10.71 -22.79 -5.62
N VAL A 222 10.10 -21.85 -6.34
CA VAL A 222 9.83 -20.52 -5.79
C VAL A 222 8.73 -20.59 -4.75
N VAL A 223 8.97 -19.95 -3.60
CA VAL A 223 7.99 -19.79 -2.52
C VAL A 223 7.30 -18.42 -2.61
N ALA A 224 8.05 -17.36 -2.89
CA ALA A 224 7.51 -16.01 -2.96
C ALA A 224 8.36 -15.07 -3.83
N PHE A 225 7.69 -14.05 -4.36
CA PHE A 225 8.28 -12.93 -5.09
C PHE A 225 7.90 -11.62 -4.43
N VAL A 226 8.81 -10.65 -4.42
CA VAL A 226 8.49 -9.24 -4.14
C VAL A 226 9.35 -8.33 -5.01
N ALA A 227 8.78 -7.22 -5.47
CA ALA A 227 9.50 -6.20 -6.24
C ALA A 227 9.72 -4.95 -5.40
N GLY A 228 10.91 -4.34 -5.49
CA GLY A 228 11.22 -3.11 -4.77
C GLY A 228 12.58 -2.54 -5.12
N ALA A 229 12.83 -1.29 -4.72
CA ALA A 229 14.07 -0.60 -5.05
C ALA A 229 15.24 -0.99 -4.10
N PHE A 230 15.70 -2.24 -4.23
CA PHE A 230 16.69 -2.87 -3.36
C PHE A 230 18.13 -2.44 -3.65
N THR A 231 18.40 -1.85 -4.80
CA THR A 231 19.77 -1.50 -5.21
C THR A 231 19.91 -0.01 -5.53
N ALA A 232 18.91 0.59 -6.17
CA ALA A 232 18.86 2.02 -6.43
C ALA A 232 17.41 2.53 -6.42
N PRO A 233 17.12 3.73 -5.90
CA PRO A 233 15.75 4.26 -5.77
C PRO A 233 14.95 4.39 -7.07
N GLN A 234 15.64 4.44 -8.22
CA GLN A 234 15.01 4.59 -9.54
C GLN A 234 14.79 3.26 -10.28
N HIS A 235 15.22 2.14 -9.69
CA HIS A 235 15.11 0.82 -10.30
C HIS A 235 14.33 -0.09 -9.39
N THR A 236 13.35 -0.79 -9.96
CA THR A 236 12.65 -1.86 -9.27
C THR A 236 13.38 -3.17 -9.52
N ASP A 237 13.92 -3.76 -8.45
CA ASP A 237 14.53 -5.08 -8.47
C ASP A 237 13.49 -6.15 -8.08
N LEU A 238 13.70 -7.39 -8.49
CA LEU A 238 12.89 -8.53 -8.07
C LEU A 238 13.66 -9.37 -7.05
N ALA A 239 13.06 -9.62 -5.88
CA ALA A 239 13.53 -10.58 -4.91
C ALA A 239 12.74 -11.89 -5.04
N ILE A 240 13.47 -13.01 -5.09
CA ILE A 240 12.93 -14.35 -5.28
C ILE A 240 13.37 -15.23 -4.10
N ALA A 241 12.41 -15.78 -3.37
CA ALA A 241 12.66 -16.79 -2.33
C ALA A 241 12.56 -18.20 -2.93
N ALA A 242 13.67 -18.94 -2.94
CA ALA A 242 13.72 -20.29 -3.48
C ALA A 242 14.63 -21.19 -2.61
N GLY A 243 14.06 -22.23 -2.02
CA GLY A 243 14.81 -23.18 -1.18
C GLY A 243 15.37 -22.50 0.07
N ARG A 244 16.70 -22.33 0.17
CA ARG A 244 17.36 -21.56 1.25
C ARG A 244 18.10 -20.35 0.72
N GLU A 245 17.71 -19.86 -0.45
CA GLU A 245 18.31 -18.71 -1.10
C GLU A 245 17.28 -17.60 -1.30
N LEU A 246 17.74 -16.37 -1.10
CA LEU A 246 17.10 -15.17 -1.58
C LEU A 246 17.92 -14.67 -2.77
N LEU A 247 17.28 -14.61 -3.94
CA LEU A 247 17.91 -14.18 -5.19
C LEU A 247 17.41 -12.78 -5.53
N LEU A 248 18.31 -11.85 -5.86
CA LEU A 248 17.96 -10.50 -6.31
C LEU A 248 18.30 -10.36 -7.79
N LEU A 249 17.25 -10.14 -8.59
CA LEU A 249 17.31 -9.94 -10.04
C LEU A 249 17.05 -8.46 -10.36
N ARG A 250 18.11 -7.76 -10.77
CA ARG A 250 18.07 -6.33 -11.12
C ARG A 250 17.65 -6.08 -12.57
N ALA A 251 18.24 -6.84 -13.49
CA ALA A 251 17.99 -6.78 -14.91
C ALA A 251 18.32 -8.14 -15.53
N LEU A 252 17.86 -8.39 -16.75
CA LEU A 252 18.09 -9.66 -17.45
C LEU A 252 19.56 -9.92 -17.77
N ASP A 253 20.34 -8.87 -17.99
CA ASP A 253 21.77 -8.89 -18.30
C ASP A 253 22.66 -8.71 -17.06
N ALA A 254 22.06 -8.42 -15.90
CA ALA A 254 22.78 -8.27 -14.65
C ALA A 254 23.02 -9.63 -13.97
N PRO A 255 24.16 -9.82 -13.27
CA PRO A 255 24.40 -11.04 -12.51
C PRO A 255 23.37 -11.18 -11.39
N LEU A 256 22.82 -12.39 -11.25
CA LEU A 256 21.91 -12.72 -10.17
C LEU A 256 22.64 -12.71 -8.82
N GLN A 257 22.27 -11.80 -7.93
CA GLN A 257 22.83 -11.75 -6.59
C GLN A 257 22.13 -12.79 -5.71
N ARG A 258 22.90 -13.51 -4.90
CA ARG A 258 22.38 -14.62 -4.06
C ARG A 258 22.74 -14.41 -2.60
N LEU A 259 21.76 -14.57 -1.71
CA LEU A 259 21.93 -14.52 -0.27
C LEU A 259 21.44 -15.82 0.33
N TYR A 260 22.31 -16.52 1.07
CA TYR A 260 21.94 -17.75 1.76
C TYR A 260 21.20 -17.46 3.07
N LEU A 261 20.10 -18.18 3.28
CA LEU A 261 19.25 -18.10 4.45
C LEU A 261 19.51 -19.31 5.37
N HIS A 262 19.46 -19.06 6.68
CA HIS A 262 19.59 -20.11 7.71
C HIS A 262 18.39 -21.05 7.78
N THR A 263 17.30 -20.71 7.09
CA THR A 263 16.01 -21.37 7.13
C THR A 263 15.37 -21.29 5.74
N THR A 264 14.44 -22.17 5.43
CA THR A 264 13.65 -22.05 4.20
C THR A 264 12.64 -20.92 4.40
N PRO A 265 12.60 -19.92 3.50
CA PRO A 265 11.64 -18.84 3.59
C PRO A 265 10.23 -19.38 3.30
N THR A 266 9.23 -18.86 3.99
CA THR A 266 7.81 -19.20 3.81
C THR A 266 7.02 -18.05 3.20
N ALA A 267 7.47 -16.81 3.37
CA ALA A 267 6.86 -15.62 2.80
C ALA A 267 7.87 -14.47 2.72
N LEU A 268 7.59 -13.51 1.82
CA LEU A 268 8.33 -12.27 1.66
C LEU A 268 7.37 -11.07 1.71
N ALA A 269 7.85 -9.94 2.22
CA ALA A 269 7.22 -8.64 2.03
C ALA A 269 8.30 -7.56 1.85
N VAL A 270 7.98 -6.49 1.13
CA VAL A 270 8.85 -5.33 0.93
C VAL A 270 8.24 -4.12 1.63
N GLY A 271 9.07 -3.28 2.26
CA GLY A 271 8.61 -2.07 2.92
C GLY A 271 9.73 -1.35 3.67
N SER A 272 9.40 -0.25 4.31
CA SER A 272 10.30 0.59 5.08
C SER A 272 10.29 0.16 6.56
N PHE A 273 10.94 -0.95 6.89
CA PHE A 273 10.84 -1.57 8.22
C PHE A 273 12.01 -1.19 9.16
N LEU A 274 13.23 -1.08 8.64
CA LEU A 274 14.46 -0.83 9.41
C LEU A 274 14.94 0.62 9.32
N SER A 275 14.54 1.34 8.28
CA SER A 275 14.91 2.74 8.03
C SER A 275 13.80 3.42 7.23
N ALA A 276 13.31 4.55 7.74
CA ALA A 276 12.26 5.33 7.08
C ALA A 276 12.63 5.64 5.62
N GLY A 277 11.71 5.35 4.70
CA GLY A 277 11.89 5.54 3.26
C GLY A 277 12.76 4.46 2.58
N GLY A 278 13.14 3.41 3.29
CA GLY A 278 13.86 2.26 2.73
C GLY A 278 12.95 1.27 2.00
N TYR A 279 13.56 0.47 1.13
CA TYR A 279 12.97 -0.76 0.58
C TYR A 279 13.69 -1.95 1.23
N ASP A 280 13.26 -2.26 2.44
CA ASP A 280 13.75 -3.40 3.20
C ASP A 280 12.89 -4.64 2.89
N LEU A 281 13.48 -5.81 3.11
CA LEU A 281 12.84 -7.11 2.93
C LEU A 281 12.49 -7.70 4.28
N ALA A 282 11.23 -8.09 4.45
CA ALA A 282 10.78 -8.96 5.51
C ALA A 282 10.72 -10.40 4.98
N ILE A 283 11.36 -11.32 5.69
CA ILE A 283 11.52 -12.72 5.30
C ILE A 283 11.06 -13.59 6.45
N ALA A 284 9.96 -14.30 6.26
CA ALA A 284 9.49 -15.31 7.22
C ALA A 284 10.20 -16.64 6.96
N GLY A 285 10.62 -17.32 8.02
CA GLY A 285 11.30 -18.62 7.95
C GLY A 285 10.46 -19.75 8.56
N SER A 286 10.66 -20.96 8.04
CA SER A 286 10.03 -22.19 8.57
C SER A 286 10.43 -22.53 10.01
N ASP A 287 11.53 -21.95 10.48
CA ASP A 287 12.07 -22.05 11.85
C ASP A 287 11.42 -21.03 12.81
N GLN A 288 10.25 -20.50 12.46
CA GLN A 288 9.53 -19.49 13.25
C GLN A 288 10.33 -18.21 13.46
N THR A 289 11.15 -17.84 12.48
CA THR A 289 11.87 -16.56 12.49
C THR A 289 11.26 -15.56 11.50
N LEU A 290 11.33 -14.28 11.85
CA LEU A 290 11.10 -13.16 10.94
C LEU A 290 12.39 -12.36 10.83
N ARG A 291 12.93 -12.22 9.62
CA ARG A 291 14.12 -11.42 9.34
C ARG A 291 13.73 -10.17 8.59
N LEU A 292 14.10 -9.01 9.12
CA LEU A 292 14.12 -7.76 8.38
C LEU A 292 15.55 -7.55 7.85
N LEU A 293 15.69 -7.23 6.57
CA LEU A 293 16.96 -7.06 5.89
C LEU A 293 16.89 -5.84 4.98
N ASP A 294 17.81 -4.89 5.14
CA ASP A 294 18.09 -3.88 4.14
C ASP A 294 19.15 -4.43 3.18
N PRO A 295 18.78 -4.81 1.94
CA PRO A 295 19.72 -5.42 0.99
C PRO A 295 20.82 -4.46 0.54
N ARG A 296 20.64 -3.14 0.70
CA ARG A 296 21.63 -2.12 0.29
C ARG A 296 22.79 -2.02 1.28
N THR A 297 22.46 -2.08 2.56
CA THR A 297 23.43 -1.89 3.65
C THR A 297 23.86 -3.21 4.29
N GLY A 298 23.11 -4.29 4.07
CA GLY A 298 23.26 -5.56 4.77
C GLY A 298 22.79 -5.51 6.24
N LYS A 299 22.22 -4.38 6.68
CA LYS A 299 21.64 -4.25 8.02
C LYS A 299 20.49 -5.23 8.14
N GLN A 300 20.45 -5.98 9.22
CA GLN A 300 19.42 -6.97 9.46
C GLN A 300 19.03 -7.06 10.93
N GLN A 301 17.78 -7.43 11.16
CA GLN A 301 17.24 -7.77 12.47
C GLN A 301 16.45 -9.07 12.36
N VAL A 302 16.56 -9.93 13.37
CA VAL A 302 15.92 -11.24 13.37
C VAL A 302 15.11 -11.39 14.64
N TYR A 303 13.88 -11.84 14.47
CA TYR A 303 12.93 -12.01 15.54
C TYR A 303 12.39 -13.43 15.60
N ALA A 304 12.24 -13.95 16.82
CA ALA A 304 11.53 -15.20 17.05
C ALA A 304 10.02 -14.91 17.12
N THR A 305 9.25 -15.69 16.37
CA THR A 305 7.79 -15.57 16.27
C THR A 305 7.12 -16.73 17.00
N PRO A 306 5.91 -16.55 17.55
CA PRO A 306 5.25 -17.57 18.36
C PRO A 306 4.78 -18.78 17.53
N ALA A 307 4.63 -18.62 16.22
CA ALA A 307 4.21 -19.66 15.28
C ALA A 307 4.82 -19.39 13.90
N ALA A 308 4.85 -20.42 13.06
CA ALA A 308 5.34 -20.28 11.69
C ALA A 308 4.44 -19.31 10.90
N ILE A 309 5.06 -18.32 10.27
CA ILE A 309 4.36 -17.37 9.40
C ILE A 309 4.15 -18.00 8.03
N THR A 310 2.93 -17.91 7.52
CA THR A 310 2.47 -18.48 6.25
C THR A 310 2.29 -17.43 5.17
N ALA A 311 2.02 -16.17 5.55
CA ALA A 311 2.01 -15.03 4.65
C ALA A 311 2.49 -13.77 5.37
N LEU A 312 3.13 -12.88 4.61
CA LEU A 312 3.58 -11.58 5.04
C LEU A 312 3.00 -10.52 4.13
N GLN A 313 2.55 -9.42 4.72
CA GLN A 313 2.10 -8.27 3.96
C GLN A 313 2.56 -6.98 4.62
N ARG A 314 3.09 -6.06 3.81
CA ARG A 314 3.32 -4.68 4.21
C ARG A 314 1.98 -3.99 4.44
N VAL A 315 1.86 -3.28 5.56
CA VAL A 315 0.70 -2.44 5.86
C VAL A 315 1.17 -1.14 6.50
N ARG A 316 0.38 -0.07 6.35
CA ARG A 316 0.58 1.21 7.05
C ARG A 316 -0.68 1.53 7.85
N LEU A 317 -0.79 0.97 9.06
CA LEU A 317 -2.00 1.03 9.88
C LEU A 317 -1.92 2.08 11.00
N SER A 318 -0.82 2.82 11.05
CA SER A 318 -0.61 3.86 12.05
C SER A 318 0.11 5.07 11.45
N GLY A 319 0.04 6.20 12.15
CA GLY A 319 0.84 7.38 11.82
C GLY A 319 2.35 7.28 12.12
N LEU A 320 2.94 6.09 12.18
CA LEU A 320 4.37 5.92 12.43
C LEU A 320 5.22 6.13 11.17
N ALA A 321 6.51 6.44 11.36
CA ALA A 321 7.45 6.64 10.27
C ALA A 321 7.81 5.33 9.51
N HIS A 322 7.77 4.17 10.18
CA HIS A 322 8.08 2.86 9.59
C HIS A 322 6.80 2.17 9.16
N ASP A 323 6.91 1.27 8.17
CA ASP A 323 5.80 0.41 7.81
C ASP A 323 5.62 -0.71 8.84
N GLU A 324 4.39 -1.16 9.02
CA GLU A 324 4.07 -2.34 9.80
C GLU A 324 4.00 -3.60 8.91
N LEU A 325 3.98 -4.76 9.56
CA LEU A 325 3.80 -6.05 8.91
C LEU A 325 2.55 -6.73 9.43
N LEU A 326 1.66 -7.13 8.53
CA LEU A 326 0.62 -8.10 8.81
C LEU A 326 1.21 -9.51 8.63
N LEU A 327 1.16 -10.28 9.72
CA LEU A 327 1.66 -11.65 9.81
C LEU A 327 0.46 -12.59 9.83
N HIS A 328 0.44 -13.58 8.93
CA HIS A 328 -0.53 -14.66 8.97
C HIS A 328 0.12 -15.92 9.52
N THR A 329 -0.48 -16.52 10.55
CA THR A 329 -0.12 -17.85 11.06
C THR A 329 -1.32 -18.79 10.86
N PRO A 330 -1.14 -20.12 10.95
CA PRO A 330 -2.26 -21.05 10.85
C PRO A 330 -3.38 -20.80 11.87
N GLU A 331 -3.04 -20.22 13.02
CA GLU A 331 -3.95 -20.06 14.16
C GLU A 331 -4.49 -18.65 14.34
N GLN A 332 -3.79 -17.60 13.86
CA GLN A 332 -4.14 -16.18 14.02
C GLN A 332 -3.45 -15.28 12.97
N ALA A 333 -4.04 -14.11 12.69
CA ALA A 333 -3.33 -13.00 12.04
C ALA A 333 -2.98 -11.92 13.09
N ALA A 334 -1.78 -11.34 12.99
CA ALA A 334 -1.30 -10.33 13.93
C ALA A 334 -0.55 -9.22 13.20
N VAL A 335 -0.59 -8.00 13.73
CA VAL A 335 0.20 -6.87 13.20
C VAL A 335 1.45 -6.70 14.06
N LEU A 336 2.59 -6.76 13.40
CA LEU A 336 3.88 -6.45 13.98
C LEU A 336 4.20 -4.98 13.74
N LEU A 337 4.41 -4.27 14.84
CA LEU A 337 4.93 -2.91 14.81
C LEU A 337 6.45 -2.97 14.82
N THR A 338 7.06 -2.35 13.82
CA THR A 338 8.51 -2.37 13.59
C THR A 338 9.23 -1.20 14.30
N ASN A 339 8.54 -0.43 15.14
CA ASN A 339 9.10 0.79 15.73
C ASN A 339 10.06 0.51 16.90
N GLY A 340 11.37 0.46 16.61
CA GLY A 340 12.43 0.60 17.62
C GLY A 340 13.29 -0.65 17.82
N ALA A 341 14.09 -0.65 18.90
CA ALA A 341 15.09 -1.69 19.17
C ALA A 341 14.49 -3.08 19.44
N THR A 342 13.21 -3.15 19.79
CA THR A 342 12.45 -4.38 20.03
C THR A 342 11.08 -4.25 19.37
N PRO A 343 10.74 -5.07 18.37
CA PRO A 343 9.43 -5.02 17.74
C PRO A 343 8.36 -5.51 18.72
N ALA A 344 7.21 -4.88 18.65
CA ALA A 344 6.07 -5.21 19.49
C ALA A 344 5.00 -5.90 18.64
N LEU A 345 4.50 -7.05 19.10
CA LEU A 345 3.21 -7.54 18.65
C LEU A 345 2.15 -6.65 19.29
N ALA A 346 1.52 -5.82 18.46
CA ALA A 346 0.26 -5.25 18.85
C ALA A 346 -0.79 -6.35 18.65
N ALA A 347 -1.41 -6.79 19.75
CA ALA A 347 -2.64 -7.55 19.62
C ALA A 347 -3.62 -6.64 18.89
N THR A 348 -3.90 -6.97 17.65
CA THR A 348 -4.84 -6.22 16.85
C THR A 348 -6.20 -6.43 17.49
N GLY A 349 -6.94 -5.35 17.75
CA GLY A 349 -8.40 -5.46 17.89
C GLY A 349 -9.07 -5.87 16.56
N MET A 350 -8.30 -6.37 15.58
CA MET A 350 -8.75 -6.86 14.30
C MET A 350 -9.32 -8.26 14.49
N ALA A 351 -10.58 -8.40 14.12
CA ALA A 351 -11.21 -9.70 13.91
C ALA A 351 -10.77 -10.28 12.56
N LEU A 352 -9.48 -10.27 12.20
CA LEU A 352 -9.00 -11.05 11.06
C LEU A 352 -9.04 -12.52 11.48
N PRO A 353 -9.93 -13.35 10.91
CA PRO A 353 -9.95 -14.77 11.20
C PRO A 353 -8.62 -15.35 10.74
N ALA A 354 -7.98 -16.11 11.62
CA ALA A 354 -6.80 -16.93 11.35
C ALA A 354 -6.84 -17.70 10.02
N ALA A 355 -8.03 -18.21 9.70
CA ALA A 355 -8.27 -19.06 8.55
C ALA A 355 -8.57 -18.29 7.26
N SER A 356 -8.34 -16.97 7.21
CA SER A 356 -8.54 -16.19 5.99
C SER A 356 -7.49 -16.60 4.96
N PRO A 357 -7.90 -17.18 3.80
CA PRO A 357 -6.95 -17.72 2.84
C PRO A 357 -6.21 -16.64 2.04
N ALA A 358 -6.74 -15.41 2.01
CA ALA A 358 -6.14 -14.28 1.33
C ALA A 358 -6.54 -12.96 1.99
N SER A 359 -5.60 -12.02 2.03
CA SER A 359 -5.76 -10.65 2.49
C SER A 359 -5.02 -9.69 1.56
N LEU A 360 -5.41 -8.41 1.59
CA LEU A 360 -4.80 -7.30 0.85
C LEU A 360 -4.78 -6.04 1.71
N ALA A 361 -3.80 -5.19 1.47
CA ALA A 361 -3.78 -3.80 1.91
C ALA A 361 -4.07 -2.92 0.71
N LEU A 362 -5.03 -2.02 0.87
CA LEU A 362 -5.47 -1.10 -0.19
C LEU A 362 -5.65 0.30 0.40
N HIS A 363 -5.87 1.28 -0.46
CA HIS A 363 -6.38 2.60 -0.08
C HIS A 363 -7.82 2.70 -0.60
N LEU A 364 -8.77 2.26 0.23
CA LEU A 364 -10.22 2.30 0.04
C LEU A 364 -10.83 3.65 0.42
N ASN A 365 -10.16 4.41 1.29
CA ASN A 365 -10.57 5.76 1.65
C ASN A 365 -9.55 6.81 1.16
N HIS A 366 -9.70 8.06 1.58
CA HIS A 366 -8.88 9.18 1.09
C HIS A 366 -7.64 9.48 1.93
N ASP A 367 -7.41 8.72 2.98
CA ASP A 367 -6.21 8.83 3.78
C ASP A 367 -5.04 8.07 3.15
N ALA A 368 -3.85 8.26 3.72
CA ALA A 368 -2.62 7.61 3.27
C ALA A 368 -2.29 6.35 4.09
N LEU A 369 -3.21 5.90 4.95
CA LEU A 369 -3.09 4.65 5.68
C LEU A 369 -3.65 3.51 4.83
N SER A 370 -3.18 2.31 5.11
CA SER A 370 -3.72 1.08 4.53
C SER A 370 -5.07 0.76 5.17
N ASP A 371 -6.03 0.47 4.32
CA ASP A 371 -7.23 -0.27 4.64
C ASP A 371 -6.97 -1.77 4.44
N LEU A 372 -7.65 -2.61 5.21
CA LEU A 372 -7.50 -4.06 5.12
C LEU A 372 -8.70 -4.69 4.42
N VAL A 373 -8.41 -5.60 3.50
CA VAL A 373 -9.42 -6.46 2.88
C VAL A 373 -9.01 -7.91 3.07
N TRP A 374 -9.94 -8.79 3.39
CA TRP A 374 -9.66 -10.22 3.48
C TRP A 374 -10.86 -11.06 3.05
N LEU A 375 -10.61 -12.28 2.59
CA LEU A 375 -11.67 -13.24 2.35
C LEU A 375 -12.02 -13.95 3.66
N ASP A 376 -13.26 -13.76 4.11
CA ASP A 376 -13.74 -14.44 5.30
C ASP A 376 -14.07 -15.90 4.97
N PRO A 377 -13.47 -16.86 5.65
CA PRO A 377 -13.77 -18.26 5.43
C PRO A 377 -15.22 -18.59 5.79
N GLU A 378 -15.85 -18.00 6.81
CA GLU A 378 -17.22 -18.37 7.17
C GLU A 378 -18.24 -17.81 6.19
N THR A 379 -18.17 -16.50 5.90
CA THR A 379 -19.14 -15.86 5.01
C THR A 379 -18.81 -16.01 3.53
N ARG A 380 -17.58 -16.44 3.20
CA ARG A 380 -17.03 -16.56 1.84
C ARG A 380 -16.89 -15.23 1.09
N LEU A 381 -17.09 -14.10 1.77
CA LEU A 381 -17.12 -12.79 1.15
C LEU A 381 -15.87 -11.99 1.51
N PRO A 382 -15.43 -11.06 0.63
CA PRO A 382 -14.43 -10.08 1.01
C PRO A 382 -14.99 -9.22 2.13
N HIS A 383 -14.33 -9.15 3.28
CA HIS A 383 -14.57 -8.15 4.32
C HIS A 383 -13.58 -7.01 4.15
N MET A 384 -14.04 -5.81 4.47
CA MET A 384 -13.26 -4.59 4.34
C MET A 384 -13.26 -3.89 5.68
N GLN A 385 -12.08 -3.46 6.11
CA GLN A 385 -11.88 -2.70 7.32
C GLN A 385 -11.07 -1.46 6.97
N PRO A 386 -11.77 -0.33 6.73
CA PRO A 386 -11.09 0.90 6.46
C PRO A 386 -10.27 1.40 7.66
N SER A 387 -9.19 2.11 7.37
CA SER A 387 -8.50 2.95 8.34
C SER A 387 -9.45 4.03 8.85
N ARG A 388 -9.16 4.57 10.03
CA ARG A 388 -9.94 5.63 10.65
C ARG A 388 -9.02 6.61 11.36
N PRO A 389 -9.14 7.92 11.08
CA PRO A 389 -8.31 8.92 11.74
C PRO A 389 -8.49 8.89 13.25
N ALA A 390 -7.39 9.11 13.98
CA ALA A 390 -7.39 9.23 15.43
C ALA A 390 -8.26 10.41 15.91
N ARG A 391 -8.25 11.54 15.17
CA ARG A 391 -9.05 12.74 15.46
C ARG A 391 -9.42 13.49 14.20
N THR A 392 -10.55 14.21 14.24
CA THR A 392 -10.96 15.15 13.20
C THR A 392 -11.02 16.56 13.78
N PHE A 393 -10.35 17.50 13.12
CA PHE A 393 -10.40 18.93 13.37
C PHE A 393 -11.14 19.60 12.22
N THR A 394 -12.17 20.39 12.51
CA THR A 394 -12.98 21.05 11.48
C THR A 394 -12.66 22.53 11.44
N VAL A 395 -12.08 22.98 10.35
CA VAL A 395 -11.86 24.39 10.04
C VAL A 395 -13.23 25.02 9.74
N ASN A 396 -13.63 25.95 10.61
CA ASN A 396 -14.95 26.60 10.55
C ASN A 396 -14.85 28.14 10.60
N VAL A 397 -13.63 28.70 10.68
CA VAL A 397 -13.39 30.13 10.50
C VAL A 397 -12.31 30.36 9.45
N ALA A 398 -12.53 31.35 8.58
CA ALA A 398 -11.62 31.68 7.48
C ALA A 398 -10.43 32.54 7.92
N GLU A 399 -10.56 33.20 9.07
CA GLU A 399 -9.53 34.06 9.65
C GLU A 399 -8.31 33.21 10.06
N ASP A 400 -7.11 33.66 9.68
CA ASP A 400 -5.82 33.07 10.08
C ASP A 400 -5.50 33.43 11.53
N GLN A 401 -6.16 32.75 12.47
CA GLN A 401 -5.94 32.90 13.91
C GLN A 401 -4.81 31.97 14.38
N ASP A 402 -4.07 32.39 15.42
CA ASP A 402 -3.04 31.57 16.08
C ASP A 402 -3.25 31.59 17.60
N ASN A 403 -4.44 31.17 18.03
CA ASN A 403 -4.80 31.18 19.45
C ASN A 403 -4.55 29.80 20.11
N GLY A 404 -4.14 28.81 19.33
CA GLY A 404 -3.80 27.47 19.78
C GLY A 404 -5.00 26.59 20.12
N SER A 405 -6.22 27.02 19.78
CA SER A 405 -7.48 26.36 20.11
C SER A 405 -8.29 26.05 18.85
N CYS A 406 -8.55 24.76 18.61
CA CYS A 406 -9.45 24.30 17.57
C CYS A 406 -10.70 23.70 18.23
N THR A 407 -11.83 24.40 18.14
CA THR A 407 -13.11 24.02 18.77
C THR A 407 -14.26 24.02 17.77
N ALA A 408 -15.41 23.49 18.18
CA ALA A 408 -16.63 23.54 17.38
C ALA A 408 -17.13 24.98 17.11
N VAL A 409 -16.67 25.98 17.88
CA VAL A 409 -17.04 27.39 17.72
C VAL A 409 -16.10 28.11 16.77
N ALA A 410 -14.79 27.94 16.97
CA ALA A 410 -13.76 28.56 16.15
C ALA A 410 -12.54 27.64 16.06
N CYS A 411 -12.09 27.42 14.84
CA CYS A 411 -10.90 26.69 14.46
C CYS A 411 -10.43 27.17 13.08
N SER A 412 -9.30 27.89 13.05
CA SER A 412 -8.62 28.25 11.82
C SER A 412 -7.84 27.07 11.26
N LEU A 413 -7.37 27.15 10.00
CA LEU A 413 -6.48 26.12 9.44
C LEU A 413 -5.17 26.01 10.23
N ARG A 414 -4.62 27.12 10.71
CA ARG A 414 -3.39 27.15 11.52
C ARG A 414 -3.58 26.45 12.86
N ASP A 415 -4.69 26.71 13.54
CA ASP A 415 -5.03 26.03 14.80
C ASP A 415 -5.29 24.53 14.57
N ALA A 416 -5.96 24.17 13.47
CA ALA A 416 -6.18 22.77 13.09
C ALA A 416 -4.87 22.02 12.84
N ILE A 417 -3.92 22.60 12.08
CA ILE A 417 -2.58 22.01 11.87
C ILE A 417 -1.83 21.88 13.19
N THR A 418 -1.88 22.91 14.03
CA THR A 418 -1.22 22.89 15.34
C THR A 418 -1.78 21.80 16.25
N ALA A 419 -3.10 21.57 16.22
CA ALA A 419 -3.75 20.49 16.96
C ALA A 419 -3.46 19.11 16.35
N ALA A 420 -3.43 18.99 15.02
CA ALA A 420 -3.05 17.77 14.31
C ALA A 420 -1.63 17.33 14.67
N ASN A 421 -0.66 18.26 14.70
CA ASN A 421 0.73 18.00 15.11
C ASN A 421 0.90 17.52 16.56
N ARG A 422 -0.13 17.66 17.41
CA ARG A 422 -0.14 17.15 18.79
C ARG A 422 -0.93 15.85 18.93
N THR A 423 -1.50 15.34 17.85
CA THR A 423 -2.28 14.10 17.83
C THR A 423 -1.32 12.93 17.63
N THR A 424 -1.49 11.88 18.46
CA THR A 424 -0.83 10.60 18.22
C THR A 424 -1.64 9.83 17.19
N GLY A 425 -1.00 9.38 16.12
CA GLY A 425 -1.68 8.83 14.96
C GLY A 425 -2.10 9.92 13.96
N MET A 426 -2.77 9.52 12.89
CA MET A 426 -3.19 10.41 11.83
C MET A 426 -4.41 11.23 12.25
N ALA A 427 -4.34 12.53 11.98
CA ALA A 427 -5.48 13.44 12.13
C ALA A 427 -6.15 13.71 10.77
N THR A 428 -7.42 14.07 10.79
CA THR A 428 -8.10 14.67 9.63
C THR A 428 -8.35 16.14 9.90
N ILE A 429 -8.00 16.99 8.95
CA ILE A 429 -8.43 18.38 8.87
C ILE A 429 -9.53 18.45 7.81
N ALA A 430 -10.76 18.64 8.28
CA ALA A 430 -11.95 18.85 7.46
C ALA A 430 -12.33 20.34 7.44
N PHE A 431 -13.20 20.74 6.52
CA PHE A 431 -13.64 22.11 6.31
C PHE A 431 -15.16 22.19 6.34
N ASN A 432 -15.67 23.17 7.09
CA ASN A 432 -17.09 23.54 7.11
C ASN A 432 -17.19 25.05 7.35
N LEU A 433 -16.63 25.80 6.41
CA LEU A 433 -16.67 27.26 6.37
C LEU A 433 -18.00 27.74 5.81
N GLU A 434 -18.34 28.99 6.13
CA GLU A 434 -19.41 29.71 5.44
C GLU A 434 -19.13 29.73 3.92
N PRO A 435 -20.11 29.43 3.04
CA PRO A 435 -19.88 29.30 1.60
C PRO A 435 -19.28 30.53 0.92
N THR A 436 -19.45 31.72 1.50
CA THR A 436 -18.89 32.98 1.00
C THR A 436 -17.51 33.32 1.57
N ALA A 437 -17.00 32.51 2.51
CA ALA A 437 -15.76 32.74 3.23
C ALA A 437 -14.82 31.51 3.14
N THR A 438 -14.60 31.01 1.93
CA THR A 438 -13.74 29.82 1.67
C THR A 438 -12.33 30.17 1.23
N ARG A 439 -11.99 31.47 1.14
CA ARG A 439 -10.64 31.98 0.90
C ARG A 439 -9.95 32.32 2.22
N LEU A 440 -8.90 31.58 2.53
CA LEU A 440 -8.07 31.70 3.72
C LEU A 440 -6.85 32.55 3.36
N VAL A 441 -6.93 33.84 3.66
CA VAL A 441 -5.86 34.81 3.39
C VAL A 441 -4.84 34.75 4.51
N LEU A 442 -3.65 34.26 4.21
CA LEU A 442 -2.58 34.06 5.18
C LEU A 442 -1.64 35.26 5.24
N THR A 443 -1.21 35.61 6.46
CA THR A 443 -0.24 36.69 6.69
C THR A 443 1.16 36.18 7.06
N SER A 444 1.25 34.89 7.38
CA SER A 444 2.50 34.17 7.64
C SER A 444 2.39 32.71 7.17
N THR A 445 3.51 32.03 7.02
CA THR A 445 3.54 30.60 6.65
C THR A 445 2.82 29.74 7.68
N LEU A 446 2.13 28.69 7.25
CA LEU A 446 1.50 27.73 8.17
C LEU A 446 2.57 26.93 8.92
N PRO A 447 2.24 26.37 10.11
CA PRO A 447 3.15 25.50 10.85
C PRO A 447 3.55 24.28 10.02
N LEU A 448 4.78 23.81 10.21
CA LEU A 448 5.25 22.55 9.63
C LEU A 448 4.34 21.40 10.06
N ILE A 449 3.95 20.53 9.13
CA ILE A 449 3.19 19.32 9.45
C ILE A 449 4.18 18.22 9.85
N THR A 450 4.13 17.82 11.12
CA THR A 450 5.09 16.89 11.74
C THR A 450 4.43 15.59 12.20
N GLN A 451 3.10 15.50 12.17
CA GLN A 451 2.34 14.26 12.36
C GLN A 451 1.50 13.97 11.11
N PRO A 452 1.27 12.69 10.78
CA PRO A 452 0.49 12.32 9.61
C PRO A 452 -0.90 12.97 9.63
N VAL A 453 -1.31 13.49 8.49
CA VAL A 453 -2.58 14.22 8.39
C VAL A 453 -3.24 13.99 7.04
N LEU A 454 -4.56 13.82 7.06
CA LEU A 454 -5.42 14.00 5.91
C LEU A 454 -5.96 15.44 5.94
N ILE A 455 -5.58 16.28 4.99
CA ILE A 455 -6.19 17.59 4.75
C ILE A 455 -7.18 17.44 3.61
N ASP A 456 -8.48 17.44 3.93
CA ASP A 456 -9.53 17.13 2.98
C ASP A 456 -10.43 18.34 2.69
N GLY A 457 -10.04 19.13 1.69
CA GLY A 457 -10.83 20.25 1.18
C GLY A 457 -12.16 19.85 0.53
N THR A 458 -12.35 18.57 0.18
CA THR A 458 -13.60 18.07 -0.42
C THR A 458 -14.74 17.98 0.59
N THR A 459 -14.42 18.04 1.89
CA THR A 459 -15.41 18.08 2.98
C THR A 459 -16.17 19.41 3.05
N GLN A 460 -15.65 20.47 2.43
CA GLN A 460 -16.31 21.78 2.39
C GLN A 460 -17.65 21.69 1.65
N PRO A 461 -18.76 22.13 2.26
CA PRO A 461 -20.03 22.28 1.56
C PRO A 461 -19.89 23.11 0.28
N GLY A 462 -20.44 22.60 -0.82
CA GLY A 462 -20.35 23.21 -2.16
C GLY A 462 -19.28 22.60 -3.07
N TYR A 463 -18.44 21.69 -2.57
CA TYR A 463 -17.50 20.94 -3.41
C TYR A 463 -18.25 20.07 -4.44
N THR A 464 -17.90 20.25 -5.72
CA THR A 464 -18.48 19.52 -6.86
C THR A 464 -17.39 19.06 -7.84
N ASN A 465 -16.35 18.41 -7.31
CA ASN A 465 -15.10 18.05 -8.01
C ASN A 465 -14.23 19.24 -8.44
N VAL A 466 -14.52 20.44 -7.94
CA VAL A 466 -13.71 21.65 -8.09
C VAL A 466 -13.38 22.15 -6.68
N PRO A 467 -12.09 22.37 -6.34
CA PRO A 467 -11.70 22.94 -5.06
C PRO A 467 -12.40 24.26 -4.74
N VAL A 468 -13.00 24.33 -3.54
CA VAL A 468 -13.69 25.53 -3.04
C VAL A 468 -12.86 26.25 -1.97
N ILE A 469 -12.04 25.49 -1.23
CA ILE A 469 -11.11 26.01 -0.24
C ILE A 469 -9.89 26.59 -0.95
N GLU A 470 -9.64 27.88 -0.77
CA GLU A 470 -8.49 28.58 -1.34
C GLU A 470 -7.53 29.03 -0.24
N LEU A 471 -6.29 28.54 -0.30
CA LEU A 471 -5.17 29.06 0.47
C LEU A 471 -4.51 30.18 -0.34
N ASP A 472 -4.47 31.37 0.24
CA ASP A 472 -3.92 32.56 -0.41
C ASP A 472 -2.76 33.13 0.40
N GLY A 473 -1.55 32.99 -0.15
CA GLY A 473 -0.31 33.48 0.44
C GLY A 473 0.10 34.88 0.00
N SER A 474 -0.73 35.61 -0.75
CA SER A 474 -0.35 36.90 -1.37
C SER A 474 0.02 38.00 -0.37
N ASN A 475 -0.44 37.89 0.88
CA ASN A 475 -0.10 38.82 1.97
C ASN A 475 1.14 38.40 2.78
N ILE A 476 1.77 37.26 2.46
CA ILE A 476 3.02 36.85 3.09
C ILE A 476 4.17 37.67 2.50
N THR A 477 4.83 38.46 3.34
CA THR A 477 5.93 39.32 2.90
C THR A 477 7.14 38.48 2.49
N ARG A 478 7.61 38.64 1.25
CA ARG A 478 8.76 37.90 0.74
C ARG A 478 10.07 38.28 1.45
N ILE A 479 10.69 37.34 2.17
CA ILE A 479 11.92 37.59 2.94
C ILE A 479 13.22 37.48 2.12
N SER A 480 13.21 36.75 1.00
CA SER A 480 14.39 36.59 0.12
C SER A 480 14.01 36.62 -1.36
N ARG A 481 14.84 37.27 -2.18
CA ARG A 481 14.69 37.23 -3.65
C ARG A 481 15.28 35.96 -4.27
N ARG A 482 16.17 35.26 -3.56
CA ARG A 482 16.94 34.12 -4.07
C ARG A 482 16.41 32.78 -3.57
N GLU A 483 15.77 32.74 -2.41
CA GLU A 483 15.25 31.50 -1.82
C GLU A 483 13.77 31.67 -1.50
N ALA A 484 12.96 30.80 -2.09
CA ALA A 484 11.52 30.82 -2.00
C ALA A 484 11.07 29.90 -0.83
N THR A 485 11.46 30.23 0.41
CA THR A 485 11.28 29.37 1.60
C THR A 485 9.91 29.50 2.27
N GLN A 486 9.06 30.40 1.78
CA GLN A 486 7.76 30.71 2.39
C GLN A 486 6.65 29.93 1.69
N HIS A 487 6.64 28.63 1.94
CA HIS A 487 5.73 27.66 1.34
C HIS A 487 4.32 27.71 1.94
N ALA A 488 3.32 27.16 1.25
CA ALA A 488 1.97 27.06 1.81
C ALA A 488 1.86 25.95 2.85
N LEU A 489 2.14 24.70 2.44
CA LEU A 489 2.16 23.54 3.32
C LEU A 489 3.48 22.79 3.14
N VAL A 490 4.07 22.39 4.26
CA VAL A 490 5.28 21.57 4.29
C VAL A 490 4.95 20.29 5.07
N LEU A 491 5.03 19.14 4.40
CA LEU A 491 4.75 17.82 4.95
C LEU A 491 6.07 17.15 5.33
N ALA A 492 6.51 17.31 6.59
CA ALA A 492 7.77 16.74 7.11
C ALA A 492 7.58 15.38 7.80
N THR A 493 6.53 14.67 7.44
CA THR A 493 6.19 13.36 7.98
C THR A 493 5.61 12.48 6.88
N SER A 494 5.81 11.18 6.98
CA SER A 494 5.29 10.22 6.01
C SER A 494 3.80 9.94 6.24
N GLY A 495 3.09 9.45 5.23
CA GLY A 495 1.70 8.99 5.39
C GLY A 495 0.70 10.14 5.53
N SER A 496 0.95 11.27 4.85
CA SER A 496 0.00 12.38 4.79
C SER A 496 -0.77 12.39 3.47
N SER A 497 -1.99 12.93 3.47
CA SER A 497 -2.81 13.10 2.29
C SER A 497 -3.31 14.55 2.21
N VAL A 498 -3.22 15.17 1.04
CA VAL A 498 -3.73 16.53 0.78
C VAL A 498 -4.62 16.49 -0.44
N ARG A 499 -5.87 16.94 -0.29
CA ARG A 499 -6.81 16.95 -1.40
C ARG A 499 -7.80 18.09 -1.43
N GLY A 500 -8.28 18.40 -2.63
CA GLY A 500 -9.39 19.34 -2.81
C GLY A 500 -9.08 20.77 -2.42
N LEU A 501 -7.80 21.18 -2.45
CA LEU A 501 -7.36 22.52 -2.10
C LEU A 501 -6.98 23.33 -3.35
N ARG A 502 -7.33 24.62 -3.35
CA ARG A 502 -6.73 25.62 -4.23
C ARG A 502 -5.60 26.33 -3.50
N ILE A 503 -4.42 26.45 -4.11
CA ILE A 503 -3.24 27.06 -3.46
C ILE A 503 -2.58 28.09 -4.38
N THR A 504 -2.54 29.35 -3.93
CA THR A 504 -2.17 30.50 -4.76
C THR A 504 -1.35 31.56 -4.01
N GLY A 505 -0.57 32.34 -4.76
CA GLY A 505 0.05 33.57 -4.28
C GLY A 505 1.20 33.41 -3.27
N PHE A 506 1.69 32.20 -2.98
CA PHE A 506 2.76 32.01 -2.01
C PHE A 506 4.12 32.50 -2.53
N PRO A 507 4.96 33.15 -1.69
CA PRO A 507 6.32 33.51 -2.08
C PRO A 507 7.26 32.31 -2.26
N GLY A 508 6.89 31.14 -1.70
CA GLY A 508 7.52 29.84 -1.86
C GLY A 508 6.76 28.91 -2.80
N SER A 509 7.07 27.62 -2.71
CA SER A 509 6.29 26.54 -3.34
C SER A 509 4.92 26.34 -2.67
N ALA A 510 3.92 25.86 -3.41
CA ALA A 510 2.62 25.55 -2.81
C ALA A 510 2.69 24.37 -1.85
N LEU A 511 3.17 23.22 -2.31
CA LEU A 511 3.36 22.03 -1.47
C LEU A 511 4.83 21.63 -1.44
N VAL A 512 5.36 21.34 -0.25
CA VAL A 512 6.68 20.72 -0.08
C VAL A 512 6.50 19.38 0.65
N VAL A 513 6.96 18.30 0.03
CA VAL A 513 6.85 16.94 0.54
C VAL A 513 8.23 16.45 0.95
N GLN A 514 8.43 16.23 2.24
CA GLN A 514 9.69 15.76 2.83
C GLN A 514 9.55 14.41 3.52
N GLY A 515 8.30 13.95 3.76
CA GLY A 515 7.99 12.58 4.16
C GLY A 515 7.37 11.78 3.01
N GLY A 516 7.79 10.53 2.87
CA GLY A 516 7.27 9.61 1.86
C GLY A 516 5.83 9.15 2.12
N ASP A 517 5.32 8.18 1.35
CA ASP A 517 3.94 7.69 1.51
C ASP A 517 2.89 8.83 1.47
N THR A 518 3.17 9.89 0.70
CA THR A 518 2.31 11.07 0.65
C THR A 518 1.40 11.00 -0.57
N ILE A 519 0.12 11.33 -0.40
CA ILE A 519 -0.87 11.36 -1.49
C ILE A 519 -1.33 12.81 -1.70
N ILE A 520 -1.24 13.31 -2.93
CA ILE A 520 -1.73 14.65 -3.30
C ILE A 520 -2.72 14.51 -4.45
N GLN A 521 -3.99 14.85 -4.25
CA GLN A 521 -5.06 14.56 -5.21
C GLN A 521 -6.10 15.67 -5.33
N GLY A 522 -6.64 15.91 -6.53
CA GLY A 522 -7.76 16.83 -6.70
C GLY A 522 -7.45 18.28 -6.31
N CYS A 523 -6.17 18.69 -6.32
CA CYS A 523 -5.74 20.05 -5.97
C CYS A 523 -5.62 20.94 -7.21
N GLU A 524 -5.91 22.24 -7.04
CA GLU A 524 -5.70 23.28 -8.06
C GLU A 524 -4.60 24.25 -7.60
N ILE A 525 -3.45 24.24 -8.25
CA ILE A 525 -2.28 24.98 -7.80
C ILE A 525 -1.91 26.04 -8.83
N GLY A 526 -2.01 27.31 -8.43
CA GLY A 526 -1.67 28.48 -9.24
C GLY A 526 -2.74 28.99 -10.20
N LEU A 527 -3.98 28.51 -10.08
CA LEU A 527 -5.15 29.06 -10.76
C LEU A 527 -6.00 29.87 -9.78
N ALA A 528 -6.57 30.98 -10.23
CA ALA A 528 -7.57 31.71 -9.46
C ALA A 528 -8.89 30.93 -9.36
N ALA A 529 -9.85 31.45 -8.60
CA ALA A 529 -11.12 30.79 -8.36
C ALA A 529 -11.98 30.50 -9.61
N ASP A 530 -11.73 31.20 -10.71
CA ASP A 530 -12.38 30.96 -12.00
C ASP A 530 -11.76 29.81 -12.80
N GLY A 531 -10.68 29.20 -12.30
CA GLY A 531 -9.97 28.09 -12.94
C GLY A 531 -9.21 28.48 -14.22
N ILE A 532 -9.13 29.78 -14.55
CA ILE A 532 -8.57 30.26 -15.82
C ILE A 532 -7.46 31.28 -15.57
N GLN A 533 -7.65 32.21 -14.63
CA GLN A 533 -6.72 33.30 -14.43
C GLN A 533 -5.46 32.86 -13.66
N PRO A 534 -4.27 33.37 -14.03
CA PRO A 534 -3.03 33.06 -13.31
C PRO A 534 -3.05 33.59 -11.88
N ALA A 535 -2.81 32.71 -10.91
CA ALA A 535 -2.61 33.04 -9.50
C ALA A 535 -1.44 32.22 -8.90
N GLY A 536 -0.39 32.03 -9.71
CA GLY A 536 0.74 31.17 -9.42
C GLY A 536 1.53 31.53 -8.15
N ASN A 537 2.24 30.54 -7.62
CA ASN A 537 3.21 30.75 -6.55
C ASN A 537 4.59 31.09 -7.13
N LEU A 538 5.44 31.73 -6.34
CA LEU A 538 6.78 32.15 -6.79
C LEU A 538 7.81 31.02 -6.75
N GLY A 539 7.53 29.92 -6.04
CA GLY A 539 8.30 28.68 -6.07
C GLY A 539 7.71 27.63 -7.03
N ASP A 540 7.86 26.36 -6.68
CA ASP A 540 7.28 25.24 -7.44
C ASP A 540 5.81 25.02 -7.09
N GLY A 541 5.07 24.31 -7.93
CA GLY A 541 3.72 23.85 -7.57
C GLY A 541 3.82 22.81 -6.45
N ILE A 542 4.52 21.72 -6.73
CA ILE A 542 4.83 20.66 -5.77
C ILE A 542 6.34 20.39 -5.82
N LEU A 543 6.99 20.49 -4.67
CA LEU A 543 8.40 20.15 -4.48
C LEU A 543 8.48 18.86 -3.63
N ILE A 544 9.09 17.80 -4.16
CA ILE A 544 9.31 16.54 -3.44
C ILE A 544 10.80 16.41 -3.13
N GLU A 545 11.14 16.33 -1.85
CA GLU A 545 12.52 16.32 -1.34
C GLU A 545 12.79 15.07 -0.49
N ASN A 546 13.50 14.10 -1.05
CA ASN A 546 13.83 12.82 -0.39
C ASN A 546 12.61 12.07 0.17
N ALA A 547 11.45 12.22 -0.47
CA ALA A 547 10.19 11.59 -0.07
C ALA A 547 9.82 10.47 -1.05
N PRO A 548 10.08 9.19 -0.70
CA PRO A 548 9.77 8.06 -1.55
C PRO A 548 8.27 7.74 -1.56
N ARG A 549 7.80 7.08 -2.63
CA ARG A 549 6.43 6.57 -2.76
C ARG A 549 5.39 7.69 -2.57
N THR A 550 5.62 8.82 -3.23
CA THR A 550 4.73 9.99 -3.24
C THR A 550 3.83 9.94 -4.46
N VAL A 551 2.52 9.82 -4.24
CA VAL A 551 1.53 9.76 -5.31
C VAL A 551 0.98 11.16 -5.60
N ILE A 552 1.27 11.69 -6.80
CA ILE A 552 0.67 12.93 -7.29
C ILE A 552 -0.43 12.60 -8.29
N GLY A 553 -1.66 12.70 -7.82
CA GLY A 553 -2.86 12.50 -8.59
C GLY A 553 -3.38 11.07 -8.49
N GLY A 554 -4.05 10.64 -9.53
CA GLY A 554 -4.56 9.28 -9.64
C GLY A 554 -5.29 9.12 -10.96
N THR A 555 -5.73 7.90 -11.24
CA THR A 555 -6.37 7.53 -12.49
C THR A 555 -7.83 7.98 -12.54
N ALA A 556 -8.46 8.29 -11.40
CA ALA A 556 -9.83 8.77 -11.35
C ALA A 556 -9.91 10.28 -11.62
N PRO A 557 -10.95 10.78 -12.32
CA PRO A 557 -11.09 12.21 -12.61
C PRO A 557 -10.98 13.12 -11.38
N GLU A 558 -11.58 12.72 -10.26
CA GLU A 558 -11.57 13.44 -8.98
C GLU A 558 -10.20 13.48 -8.29
N GLN A 559 -9.26 12.62 -8.70
CA GLN A 559 -7.90 12.57 -8.15
C GLN A 559 -6.95 13.49 -8.91
N ARG A 560 -7.35 14.04 -10.07
CA ARG A 560 -6.47 14.84 -10.93
C ARG A 560 -6.09 16.16 -10.27
N ASN A 561 -4.80 16.45 -10.25
CA ASN A 561 -4.30 17.77 -9.88
C ASN A 561 -4.19 18.66 -11.13
N VAL A 562 -4.49 19.95 -10.98
CA VAL A 562 -4.22 20.97 -11.99
C VAL A 562 -3.13 21.88 -11.45
N ILE A 563 -1.97 21.92 -12.10
CA ILE A 563 -0.82 22.70 -11.66
C ILE A 563 -0.41 23.63 -12.79
N ALA A 564 -0.58 24.94 -12.58
CA ALA A 564 -0.33 25.93 -13.61
C ALA A 564 0.33 27.20 -13.04
N PHE A 565 0.90 28.00 -13.93
CA PHE A 565 1.37 29.37 -13.67
C PHE A 565 2.38 29.57 -12.53
N GLN A 566 3.06 28.50 -12.09
CA GLN A 566 4.15 28.59 -11.11
C GLN A 566 5.35 29.31 -11.73
N ARG A 567 6.07 30.10 -10.93
CA ARG A 567 7.33 30.69 -11.39
C ARG A 567 8.46 29.66 -11.43
N GLY A 568 8.41 28.66 -10.55
CA GLY A 568 9.28 27.49 -10.55
C GLY A 568 8.80 26.38 -11.48
N ALA A 569 9.11 25.13 -11.15
CA ALA A 569 8.58 23.97 -11.85
C ALA A 569 7.12 23.70 -11.42
N GLY A 570 6.33 23.04 -12.28
CA GLY A 570 5.04 22.49 -11.85
C GLY A 570 5.23 21.45 -10.74
N ILE A 571 6.04 20.44 -11.03
CA ILE A 571 6.49 19.41 -10.08
C ILE A 571 8.02 19.34 -10.15
N ARG A 572 8.71 19.44 -9.00
CA ARG A 572 10.16 19.24 -8.88
C ARG A 572 10.44 18.05 -7.98
N LEU A 573 11.23 17.11 -8.49
CA LEU A 573 11.78 16.00 -7.72
C LEU A 573 13.23 16.34 -7.36
N GLN A 574 13.58 16.26 -6.08
CA GLN A 574 14.92 16.58 -5.57
C GLN A 574 15.37 15.54 -4.55
N GLY A 575 16.65 15.18 -4.60
CA GLY A 575 17.25 14.19 -3.70
C GLY A 575 17.10 12.75 -4.20
N SER A 576 18.05 11.90 -3.82
CA SER A 576 18.16 10.53 -4.34
C SER A 576 17.07 9.59 -3.82
N GLY A 577 16.45 9.90 -2.68
CA GLY A 577 15.37 9.08 -2.10
C GLY A 577 13.98 9.34 -2.70
N THR A 578 13.84 10.30 -3.62
CA THR A 578 12.54 10.67 -4.19
C THR A 578 12.08 9.63 -5.22
N SER A 579 10.89 9.08 -5.01
CA SER A 579 10.21 8.14 -5.92
C SER A 579 8.69 8.34 -5.84
N GLY A 580 7.98 7.97 -6.93
CA GLY A 580 6.53 8.05 -7.07
C GLY A 580 5.85 6.72 -6.83
#